data_AF-A0A443VLS6-F1
#
_entry.id   AF-A0A443VLS6-F1
#
_cell.length_a   1.000
_cell.length_b   1.000
_cell.length_c   1.000
_cell.angle_alpha   90.00
_cell.angle_beta   90.00
_cell.angle_gamma   90.00
#
_symmetry.space_group_name_H-M   'P 1'
#
loop_
_entity.id
_entity.type
_entity.pdbx_description
1 polymer ?
#
loop_
_entity_poly.entity_id
_entity_poly.type
_entity_poly.pdbx_seq_one_letter_code
_entity_poly.pdbx_strand_id
1 'polypeptide(L)'
;MTEWHRELEAVLMTLDDCQMECDGMTWAVSHLLNDAGVPHDCMYGFVRNEQTKDIVTPHFWVVLDDGWLVDLRLRMWLGDHDNIPHGVFHPDNEPGFFYKGDPVQNHKGMRLGKAVLDIMTDGKISHVKVPERQDGE
;
A
#
# COMPACT_ATOMS: atom_id res chain seq x y z
N MET A 1 5.96 -12.39 -9.38
CA MET A 1 4.80 -11.51 -9.61
C MET A 1 3.84 -12.24 -10.52
N THR A 2 2.63 -12.54 -10.04
CA THR A 2 1.57 -13.15 -10.88
C THR A 2 0.92 -12.10 -11.78
N GLU A 3 -0.05 -12.50 -12.59
CA GLU A 3 -0.81 -11.55 -13.43
C GLU A 3 -1.68 -10.66 -12.56
N TRP A 4 -2.38 -11.23 -11.58
CA TRP A 4 -3.19 -10.47 -10.63
C TRP A 4 -2.43 -9.37 -9.89
N HIS A 5 -1.19 -9.64 -9.44
CA HIS A 5 -0.37 -8.62 -8.78
C HIS A 5 -0.05 -7.43 -9.69
N ARG A 6 0.18 -7.67 -10.99
CA ARG A 6 0.47 -6.62 -11.98
C ARG A 6 -0.77 -5.78 -12.27
N GLU A 7 -1.92 -6.43 -12.40
CA GLU A 7 -3.18 -5.73 -12.57
C GLU A 7 -3.53 -4.91 -11.33
N LEU A 8 -3.34 -5.46 -10.14
CA LEU A 8 -3.55 -4.78 -8.87
C LEU A 8 -2.64 -3.54 -8.77
N GLU A 9 -1.36 -3.68 -9.07
CA GLU A 9 -0.43 -2.55 -9.13
C GLU A 9 -0.92 -1.48 -10.10
N ALA A 10 -1.25 -1.85 -11.34
CA ALA A 10 -1.67 -0.91 -12.37
C ALA A 10 -2.89 -0.08 -11.94
N VAL A 11 -3.88 -0.70 -11.28
CA VAL A 11 -5.08 0.01 -10.83
C VAL A 11 -4.81 0.88 -9.59
N LEU A 12 -3.98 0.41 -8.65
CA LEU A 12 -3.65 1.18 -7.45
C LEU A 12 -2.75 2.39 -7.76
N MET A 13 -1.85 2.26 -8.76
CA MET A 13 -0.97 3.35 -9.21
C MET A 13 -1.74 4.57 -9.75
N THR A 14 -3.03 4.44 -10.07
CA THR A 14 -3.88 5.59 -10.40
C THR A 14 -4.13 6.54 -9.21
N LEU A 15 -3.87 6.08 -7.99
CA LEU A 15 -3.93 6.90 -6.77
C LEU A 15 -2.59 7.56 -6.44
N ASP A 16 -1.52 7.26 -7.18
CA ASP A 16 -0.17 7.63 -6.79
C ASP A 16 0.06 9.15 -6.77
N ASP A 17 -0.62 9.90 -7.64
CA ASP A 17 -0.56 11.36 -7.70
C ASP A 17 -1.47 12.07 -6.67
N CYS A 18 -2.30 11.33 -5.92
CA CYS A 18 -3.09 11.90 -4.82
C CYS A 18 -2.17 12.42 -3.71
N GLN A 19 -2.40 13.65 -3.25
CA GLN A 19 -1.60 14.28 -2.19
C GLN A 19 -1.98 13.74 -0.80
N MET A 20 -1.67 12.45 -0.58
CA MET A 20 -2.01 11.70 0.63
C MET A 20 -0.75 11.11 1.25
N GLU A 21 -0.64 11.22 2.57
CA GLU A 21 0.44 10.60 3.35
C GLU A 21 0.27 9.07 3.43
N CYS A 22 1.29 8.38 3.95
CA CYS A 22 1.35 6.92 4.03
C CYS A 22 0.15 6.28 4.75
N ASP A 23 -0.35 6.89 5.83
CA ASP A 23 -1.51 6.41 6.57
C ASP A 23 -2.79 6.53 5.73
N GLY A 24 -3.06 7.70 5.17
CA GLY A 24 -4.21 7.94 4.30
C GLY A 24 -4.24 7.01 3.10
N MET A 25 -3.09 6.84 2.43
CA MET A 25 -2.99 5.97 1.26
C MET A 25 -3.22 4.50 1.63
N THR A 26 -2.65 4.04 2.74
CA THR A 26 -2.89 2.68 3.27
C THR A 26 -4.37 2.42 3.49
N TRP A 27 -5.11 3.41 4.02
CA TRP A 27 -6.57 3.29 4.20
C TRP A 27 -7.34 3.29 2.89
N ALA A 28 -6.95 4.11 1.90
CA ALA A 28 -7.58 4.11 0.59
C ALA A 28 -7.44 2.74 -0.10
N VAL A 29 -6.22 2.18 -0.08
CA VAL A 29 -5.93 0.84 -0.60
C VAL A 29 -6.74 -0.22 0.17
N SER A 30 -6.72 -0.18 1.50
CA SER A 30 -7.47 -1.12 2.33
C SER A 30 -8.97 -1.06 2.08
N HIS A 31 -9.54 0.13 1.84
CA HIS A 31 -10.95 0.26 1.48
C HIS A 31 -11.27 -0.45 0.17
N LEU A 32 -10.46 -0.25 -0.87
CA LEU A 32 -10.61 -0.91 -2.17
C LEU A 32 -10.49 -2.43 -2.06
N LEU A 33 -9.51 -2.92 -1.31
CA LEU A 33 -9.32 -4.36 -1.10
C LEU A 33 -10.48 -4.98 -0.30
N ASN A 34 -10.99 -4.30 0.73
CA ASN A 34 -12.16 -4.75 1.48
C ASN A 34 -13.42 -4.82 0.60
N ASP A 35 -13.66 -3.81 -0.24
CA ASP A 35 -14.80 -3.78 -1.17
C ASP A 35 -14.73 -4.92 -2.19
N ALA A 36 -13.51 -5.36 -2.55
CA ALA A 36 -13.25 -6.49 -3.45
C ALA A 36 -13.15 -7.85 -2.73
N GLY A 37 -13.25 -7.89 -1.39
CA GLY A 37 -13.15 -9.12 -0.61
C GLY A 37 -11.74 -9.72 -0.55
N VAL A 38 -10.69 -8.94 -0.82
CA VAL A 38 -9.29 -9.39 -0.77
C VAL A 38 -8.78 -9.34 0.67
N PRO A 39 -8.36 -10.47 1.27
CA PRO A 39 -7.79 -10.49 2.62
C PRO A 39 -6.45 -9.76 2.66
N HIS A 40 -6.28 -8.89 3.67
CA HIS A 40 -5.06 -8.10 3.86
C HIS A 40 -4.98 -7.55 5.29
N ASP A 41 -3.77 -7.17 5.69
CA ASP A 41 -3.49 -6.45 6.93
C ASP A 41 -2.91 -5.06 6.62
N CYS A 42 -3.46 -4.02 7.25
CA CYS A 42 -2.78 -2.73 7.31
C CYS A 42 -1.72 -2.80 8.40
N MET A 43 -0.50 -2.36 8.10
CA MET A 43 0.64 -2.42 9.00
C MET A 43 1.10 -1.02 9.39
N TYR A 44 1.71 -0.92 10.57
CA TYR A 44 2.36 0.29 11.07
C TYR A 44 3.71 -0.07 11.68
N GLY A 45 4.73 0.70 11.37
CA GLY A 45 6.05 0.51 11.96
C GLY A 45 7.11 1.38 11.31
N PHE A 46 8.21 0.77 10.88
CA PHE A 46 9.29 1.45 10.18
C PHE A 46 9.79 0.68 8.96
N VAL A 47 10.38 1.42 8.04
CA VAL A 47 11.12 0.89 6.89
C VAL A 47 12.55 1.40 6.98
N ARG A 48 13.54 0.50 6.84
CA ARG A 48 14.96 0.87 6.78
C ARG A 48 15.52 0.57 5.40
N ASN A 49 16.20 1.55 4.81
CA ASN A 49 17.09 1.32 3.67
C ASN A 49 18.42 0.78 4.21
N GLU A 50 18.76 -0.48 3.91
CA GLU A 50 19.96 -1.12 4.43
C GLU A 50 21.26 -0.61 3.79
N GLN A 51 21.18 0.07 2.64
CA GLN A 51 22.35 0.68 2.00
C GLN A 51 22.68 2.05 2.63
N THR A 52 21.70 2.94 2.75
CA THR A 52 21.92 4.31 3.27
C THR A 52 21.79 4.40 4.79
N LYS A 53 21.15 3.41 5.42
CA LYS A 53 20.74 3.38 6.83
C LYS A 53 19.65 4.38 7.20
N ASP A 54 19.01 5.00 6.21
CA ASP A 54 17.83 5.84 6.44
C ASP A 54 16.68 5.01 6.99
N ILE A 55 15.91 5.61 7.90
CA ILE A 55 14.75 4.99 8.55
C ILE A 55 13.55 5.91 8.37
N VAL A 56 12.49 5.39 7.77
CA VAL A 56 11.17 6.02 7.71
C VAL A 56 10.34 5.49 8.86
N THR A 57 9.98 6.37 9.81
CA THR A 57 9.15 6.01 10.96
C THR A 57 8.39 7.25 11.47
N PRO A 58 7.08 7.15 11.76
CA PRO A 58 6.23 6.00 11.46
C PRO A 58 5.97 5.83 9.96
N HIS A 59 5.80 4.59 9.50
CA HIS A 59 5.38 4.27 8.14
C HIS A 59 4.21 3.29 8.15
N PHE A 60 3.33 3.40 7.16
CA PHE A 60 2.16 2.57 6.99
C PHE A 60 2.16 1.94 5.59
N TRP A 61 1.76 0.68 5.52
CA TRP A 61 1.68 -0.10 4.28
C TRP A 61 0.62 -1.20 4.42
N VAL A 62 0.32 -1.90 3.33
CA VAL A 62 -0.56 -3.08 3.35
C VAL A 62 0.25 -4.35 3.10
N VAL A 63 -0.10 -5.43 3.79
CA VAL A 63 0.37 -6.80 3.56
C VAL A 63 -0.81 -7.62 3.04
N LEU A 64 -0.67 -8.21 1.85
CA LEU A 64 -1.62 -9.16 1.28
C LEU A 64 -1.44 -10.54 1.94
N ASP A 65 -2.46 -11.38 1.87
CA ASP A 65 -2.48 -12.71 2.51
C ASP A 65 -1.43 -13.71 1.98
N ASP A 66 -0.90 -13.46 0.80
CA ASP A 66 0.21 -14.20 0.19
C ASP A 66 1.59 -13.58 0.45
N GLY A 67 1.67 -12.56 1.31
CA GLY A 67 2.91 -11.92 1.75
C GLY A 67 3.42 -10.78 0.88
N TRP A 68 2.71 -10.44 -0.20
CA TRP A 68 3.04 -9.25 -1.00
C TRP A 68 2.72 -7.96 -0.25
N LEU A 69 3.52 -6.93 -0.50
CA LEU A 69 3.37 -5.61 0.09
C LEU A 69 2.76 -4.65 -0.91
N VAL A 70 1.93 -3.73 -0.41
CA VAL A 70 1.49 -2.55 -1.15
C VAL A 70 1.97 -1.30 -0.42
N ASP A 71 2.83 -0.52 -1.08
CA ASP A 71 3.37 0.72 -0.56
C ASP A 71 3.59 1.72 -1.70
N LEU A 72 2.77 2.77 -1.73
CA LEU A 72 2.86 3.84 -2.73
C LEU A 72 3.55 5.09 -2.17
N ARG A 73 4.03 5.05 -0.91
CA ARG A 73 4.38 6.28 -0.18
C ARG A 73 5.78 6.25 0.43
N LEU A 74 6.48 5.13 0.38
CA LEU A 74 7.90 5.08 0.78
C LEU A 74 8.75 6.12 0.02
N ARG A 75 8.51 6.29 -1.27
CA ARG A 75 9.23 7.25 -2.13
C ARG A 75 9.05 8.72 -1.73
N MET A 76 7.98 9.07 -1.02
CA MET A 76 7.82 10.43 -0.48
C MET A 76 8.92 10.79 0.52
N TRP A 77 9.45 9.79 1.23
CA TRP A 77 10.45 9.99 2.28
C TRP A 77 11.87 9.72 1.82
N LEU A 78 12.07 8.67 1.01
CA LEU A 78 13.39 8.23 0.55
C LEU A 78 13.78 8.74 -0.85
N GLY A 79 12.89 9.53 -1.48
CA GLY A 79 13.06 10.03 -2.83
C GLY A 79 12.49 9.10 -3.91
N ASP A 80 12.28 9.66 -5.09
CA ASP A 80 11.68 8.97 -6.25
C ASP A 80 12.74 8.31 -7.13
N HIS A 81 13.57 7.45 -6.52
CA HIS A 81 14.55 6.66 -7.26
C HIS A 81 13.98 5.27 -7.57
N ASP A 82 14.32 4.74 -8.75
CA ASP A 82 13.81 3.43 -9.22
C ASP A 82 14.17 2.26 -8.28
N ASN A 83 15.21 2.40 -7.47
CA ASN A 83 15.62 1.40 -6.49
C ASN A 83 14.87 1.50 -5.15
N ILE A 84 13.96 2.46 -4.98
CA ILE A 84 13.06 2.52 -3.82
C ILE A 84 11.76 1.76 -4.17
N PRO A 85 11.35 0.77 -3.36
CA PRO A 85 10.12 0.02 -3.57
C PRO A 85 8.91 0.95 -3.68
N HIS A 86 8.01 0.62 -4.61
CA HIS A 86 6.82 1.40 -4.91
C HIS A 86 5.78 0.54 -5.61
N GLY A 87 4.51 0.69 -5.26
CA GLY A 87 3.42 -0.10 -5.84
C GLY A 87 3.24 -1.44 -5.11
N VAL A 88 3.21 -2.54 -5.87
CA VAL A 88 2.95 -3.89 -5.34
C VAL A 88 4.17 -4.78 -5.56
N PHE A 89 4.82 -5.19 -4.49
CA PHE A 89 6.08 -5.93 -4.56
C PHE A 89 6.20 -6.99 -3.46
N HIS A 90 6.98 -8.03 -3.73
CA HIS A 90 7.33 -9.02 -2.73
C HIS A 90 8.61 -8.58 -2.01
N PRO A 91 8.68 -8.66 -0.67
CA PRO A 91 9.87 -8.21 0.08
C PRO A 91 11.15 -8.94 -0.33
N ASP A 92 11.07 -10.22 -0.73
CA ASP A 92 12.25 -10.96 -1.22
C ASP A 92 12.86 -10.38 -2.50
N ASN A 93 12.10 -9.61 -3.28
CA ASN A 93 12.61 -8.90 -4.45
C ASN A 93 13.30 -7.58 -4.08
N GLU A 94 13.12 -7.11 -2.84
CA GLU A 94 13.61 -5.83 -2.34
C GLU A 94 14.55 -6.02 -1.13
N PRO A 95 15.63 -6.83 -1.22
CA PRO A 95 16.48 -7.20 -0.09
C PRO A 95 17.23 -6.02 0.55
N GLY A 96 17.25 -4.87 -0.11
CA GLY A 96 17.80 -3.62 0.41
C GLY A 96 16.88 -2.91 1.42
N PHE A 97 15.64 -3.38 1.60
CA PHE A 97 14.65 -2.73 2.46
C PHE A 97 14.14 -3.68 3.53
N PHE A 98 14.21 -3.22 4.78
CA PHE A 98 13.72 -3.96 5.93
C PHE A 98 12.46 -3.30 6.47
N TYR A 99 11.32 -3.96 6.27
CA TYR A 99 10.03 -3.59 6.84
C TYR A 99 9.84 -4.29 8.18
N LYS A 100 9.50 -3.53 9.22
CA LYS A 100 9.12 -4.09 10.52
C LYS A 100 8.01 -3.27 11.15
N GLY A 101 6.94 -3.93 11.51
CA GLY A 101 5.79 -3.30 12.15
C GLY A 101 4.81 -4.33 12.69
N ASP A 102 3.75 -3.80 13.26
CA ASP A 102 2.64 -4.57 13.81
C ASP A 102 1.37 -4.29 12.99
N PRO A 103 0.45 -5.26 12.88
CA PRO A 103 -0.86 -5.02 12.29
C PRO A 103 -1.58 -3.89 13.04
N VAL A 104 -2.20 -3.00 12.29
CA VAL A 104 -3.02 -1.92 12.83
C VAL A 104 -4.32 -2.52 13.35
N GLN A 105 -4.29 -3.04 14.58
CA GLN A 105 -5.48 -3.54 15.23
C GLN A 105 -6.38 -2.38 15.62
N ASN A 106 -7.59 -2.32 15.04
CA ASN A 106 -8.66 -1.47 15.53
C ASN A 106 -8.27 0.02 15.68
N HIS A 107 -7.76 0.68 14.63
CA HIS A 107 -7.85 2.15 14.55
C HIS A 107 -9.32 2.57 14.35
N LYS A 108 -10.19 2.27 15.33
CA LYS A 108 -11.61 2.66 15.36
C LYS A 108 -11.80 4.18 15.25
N GLY A 109 -10.76 4.96 15.53
CA GLY A 109 -10.78 6.42 15.39
C GLY A 109 -10.65 6.95 13.96
N MET A 110 -10.30 6.10 12.97
CA MET A 110 -9.95 6.59 11.62
C MET A 110 -10.44 5.68 10.49
N ARG A 111 -11.55 4.96 10.68
CA ARG A 111 -12.30 4.37 9.55
C ARG A 111 -12.91 5.51 8.74
N LEU A 112 -12.15 6.01 7.78
CA LEU A 112 -12.63 7.02 6.83
C LEU A 112 -13.68 6.36 5.95
N GLY A 113 -14.91 6.87 6.00
CA GLY A 113 -15.95 6.42 5.09
C GLY A 113 -15.59 6.75 3.64
N LYS A 114 -16.14 6.00 2.69
CA LYS A 114 -15.91 6.17 1.25
C LYS A 114 -16.00 7.63 0.79
N ALA A 115 -16.97 8.40 1.31
CA ALA A 115 -17.12 9.82 0.95
C ALA A 115 -15.91 10.70 1.34
N VAL A 116 -15.25 10.40 2.47
CA VAL A 116 -14.05 11.14 2.88
C VAL A 116 -12.86 10.72 2.02
N LEU A 117 -12.71 9.42 1.76
CA LEU A 117 -11.66 8.92 0.86
C LEU A 117 -11.83 9.46 -0.55
N ASP A 118 -13.06 9.60 -1.03
CA ASP A 118 -13.36 10.17 -2.35
C ASP A 118 -12.91 11.63 -2.44
N ILE A 119 -13.16 12.43 -1.39
CA ILE A 119 -12.64 13.81 -1.32
C ILE A 119 -11.11 13.82 -1.27
N MET A 120 -10.49 12.96 -0.46
CA MET A 120 -9.02 12.91 -0.30
C MET A 120 -8.30 12.44 -1.57
N THR A 121 -9.00 11.73 -2.46
CA THR A 121 -8.47 11.20 -3.72
C THR A 121 -8.93 11.99 -4.94
N ASP A 122 -9.54 13.17 -4.75
CA ASP A 122 -10.16 13.97 -5.82
C ASP A 122 -11.11 13.15 -6.72
N GLY A 123 -11.84 12.20 -6.12
CA GLY A 123 -12.80 11.31 -6.77
C GLY A 123 -12.20 10.07 -7.43
N LYS A 124 -10.87 9.93 -7.48
CA LYS A 124 -10.20 8.84 -8.21
C LYS A 124 -10.52 7.47 -7.62
N ILE A 125 -10.65 7.36 -6.30
CA ILE A 125 -10.93 6.08 -5.64
C ILE A 125 -12.23 5.43 -6.16
N SER A 126 -13.23 6.23 -6.57
CA SER A 126 -14.48 5.73 -7.13
C SER A 126 -14.34 5.10 -8.52
N HIS A 127 -13.21 5.32 -9.20
CA HIS A 127 -12.90 4.77 -10.52
C HIS A 127 -11.93 3.60 -10.48
N VAL A 128 -11.32 3.33 -9.33
CA VAL A 128 -10.42 2.18 -9.14
C VAL A 128 -11.24 0.91 -8.94
N LYS A 129 -10.91 -0.13 -9.70
CA LYS A 129 -11.49 -1.47 -9.55
C LYS A 129 -10.38 -2.47 -9.32
N VAL A 130 -10.39 -3.11 -8.15
CA VAL A 130 -9.47 -4.20 -7.84
C VAL A 130 -9.80 -5.40 -8.76
N PRO A 131 -8.81 -6.02 -9.43
CA PRO A 131 -9.04 -7.20 -10.25
C PRO A 131 -9.46 -8.40 -9.39
N GLU A 132 -10.30 -9.27 -9.96
CA GLU A 132 -10.66 -10.53 -9.32
C GLU A 132 -9.44 -11.45 -9.24
N ARG A 133 -9.20 -12.05 -8.08
CA ARG A 133 -8.16 -13.06 -7.90
C ARG A 133 -8.69 -14.41 -8.39
N GLN A 134 -8.06 -15.00 -9.40
CA GLN A 134 -8.50 -16.30 -9.93
C GLN A 134 -8.04 -17.44 -9.00
N ASP A 135 -8.87 -18.49 -8.88
CA ASP A 135 -8.52 -19.69 -8.13
C ASP A 135 -7.24 -20.33 -8.72
N GLY A 136 -6.14 -20.30 -7.95
CA GLY A 136 -4.85 -20.89 -8.35
C GLY A 136 -3.69 -19.91 -8.47
N GLU A 137 -3.90 -18.61 -8.20
CA GLU A 137 -2.86 -17.57 -8.07
C GLU A 137 -2.50 -17.21 -6.62
#